data_AF-A0A4Q3YMG6-F1
#
_entry.id   AF-A0A4Q3YMG6-F1
#
_cell.length_a   1.000
_cell.length_b   1.000
_cell.length_c   1.000
_cell.angle_alpha   90.00
_cell.angle_beta   90.00
_cell.angle_gamma   90.00
#
_symmetry.space_group_name_H-M   'P 1'
#
loop_
_entity.id
_entity.type
_entity.pdbx_description
1 polymer ?
#
loop_
_entity_poly.entity_id
_entity_poly.type
_entity_poly.pdbx_seq_one_letter_code
_entity_poly.pdbx_strand_id
1 'polypeptide(L)'
;MRGTCAPMSSARIPSSCTRPAREPVASTSLRYAASPSKVTGGYRLAGVELLGQLSSTDVVVCAVGSGGTMAGLVAGLGVNRVLGVHTGAVADPRATVGRLLCEMGEEVDPESLRIRMDQVGDGYESLTGSAHSALITAVQAGGIILDPVYTARAFAGLTSEVAEGNLRPGTSVVLLANGGLPGLFGHEGVQSWDWTQ
;
A
#
# COMPACT_ATOMS: atom_id res chain seq x y z
N MET A 1 -61.20 -42.72 -15.55
CA MET A 1 -61.72 -41.39 -15.20
C MET A 1 -60.80 -40.35 -15.84
N ARG A 2 -61.34 -39.50 -16.72
CA ARG A 2 -60.60 -38.48 -17.48
C ARG A 2 -60.38 -37.27 -16.57
N GLY A 3 -59.13 -36.93 -16.27
CA GLY A 3 -58.75 -35.66 -15.63
C GLY A 3 -58.32 -34.67 -16.71
N THR A 4 -59.08 -33.59 -16.89
CA THR A 4 -58.78 -32.52 -17.84
C THR A 4 -57.61 -31.67 -17.35
N CYS A 5 -56.58 -31.53 -18.17
CA CYS A 5 -55.47 -30.60 -17.95
C CYS A 5 -55.92 -29.18 -18.39
N ALA A 6 -55.95 -28.23 -17.46
CA ALA A 6 -56.19 -26.82 -17.79
C ALA A 6 -54.85 -26.15 -18.20
N PRO A 7 -54.80 -25.33 -19.26
CA PRO A 7 -53.58 -24.63 -19.63
C PRO A 7 -53.27 -23.52 -18.62
N MET A 8 -52.03 -23.52 -18.09
CA MET A 8 -51.51 -22.40 -17.31
C MET A 8 -51.46 -21.15 -18.20
N SER A 9 -52.21 -20.13 -17.81
CA SER A 9 -52.19 -18.80 -18.42
C SER A 9 -50.78 -18.20 -18.29
N SER A 10 -50.16 -17.83 -19.41
CA SER A 10 -48.89 -17.10 -19.43
C SER A 10 -49.09 -15.73 -18.77
N ALA A 11 -48.57 -15.56 -17.56
CA ALA A 11 -48.51 -14.26 -16.92
C ALA A 11 -47.62 -13.32 -17.74
N ARG A 12 -48.22 -12.32 -18.38
CA ARG A 12 -47.50 -11.22 -19.03
C ARG A 12 -46.85 -10.35 -17.94
N ILE A 13 -45.54 -10.14 -18.04
CA ILE A 13 -44.79 -9.20 -17.19
C ILE A 13 -45.31 -7.79 -17.50
N PRO A 14 -45.78 -7.00 -16.51
CA PRO A 14 -46.20 -5.63 -16.75
C PRO A 14 -44.99 -4.77 -17.14
N SER A 15 -45.10 -4.04 -18.26
CA SER A 15 -44.02 -3.27 -18.90
C SER A 15 -43.68 -1.94 -18.21
N SER A 16 -44.03 -1.76 -16.95
CA SER A 16 -43.81 -0.52 -16.21
C SER A 16 -43.04 -0.77 -14.93
N CYS A 17 -41.79 -1.25 -15.07
CA CYS A 17 -40.78 -1.13 -14.03
C CYS A 17 -39.90 0.08 -14.39
N THR A 18 -40.40 1.29 -14.12
CA THR A 18 -39.55 2.49 -14.13
C THR A 18 -38.54 2.35 -13.00
N ARG A 19 -37.25 2.26 -13.35
CA ARG A 19 -36.15 2.35 -12.38
C ARG A 19 -36.38 3.59 -11.52
N PRO A 20 -36.45 3.49 -10.19
CA PRO A 20 -36.45 4.68 -9.36
C PRO A 20 -35.15 5.45 -9.64
N ALA A 21 -35.27 6.77 -9.78
CA ALA A 21 -34.11 7.63 -9.91
C ALA A 21 -33.18 7.36 -8.73
N ARG A 22 -31.89 7.10 -8.99
CA ARG A 22 -30.89 7.02 -7.94
C ARG A 22 -30.84 8.39 -7.28
N GLU A 23 -31.33 8.51 -6.06
CA GLU A 23 -30.96 9.63 -5.22
C GLU A 23 -29.43 9.66 -5.13
N PRO A 24 -28.79 10.84 -5.27
CA PRO A 24 -27.37 10.95 -5.04
C PRO A 24 -27.13 10.54 -3.58
N VAL A 25 -26.53 9.37 -3.38
CA VAL A 25 -25.99 9.01 -2.07
C VAL A 25 -24.93 10.07 -1.79
N ALA A 26 -25.21 10.93 -0.82
CA ALA A 26 -24.22 11.88 -0.34
C ALA A 26 -22.96 11.07 0.01
N SER A 27 -21.89 11.29 -0.75
CA SER A 27 -20.59 10.71 -0.43
C SER A 27 -20.13 11.38 0.85
N THR A 28 -20.53 10.84 1.98
CA THR A 28 -19.85 11.12 3.25
C THR A 28 -18.47 10.53 3.06
N SER A 29 -17.54 11.36 2.59
CA SER A 29 -16.12 11.06 2.63
C SER A 29 -15.80 10.85 4.10
N LEU A 30 -15.81 9.59 4.56
CA LEU A 30 -15.32 9.22 5.86
C LEU A 30 -13.84 9.60 5.86
N ARG A 31 -13.51 10.78 6.39
CA ARG A 31 -12.14 11.22 6.52
C ARG A 31 -11.48 10.33 7.57
N TYR A 32 -10.98 9.17 7.15
CA TYR A 32 -10.06 8.35 7.92
C TYR A 32 -8.68 9.03 7.89
N ALA A 33 -8.61 10.26 8.39
CA ALA A 33 -7.36 10.97 8.56
C ALA A 33 -6.97 10.83 10.03
N ALA A 34 -6.21 9.79 10.36
CA ALA A 34 -5.53 9.74 11.65
C ALA A 34 -4.57 10.94 11.73
N SER A 35 -4.52 11.62 12.88
CA SER A 35 -3.58 12.73 13.06
C SER A 35 -2.15 12.22 12.91
N PRO A 36 -1.21 13.02 12.35
CA PRO A 36 0.17 12.60 12.14
C PRO A 36 0.81 11.98 13.39
N SER A 37 0.59 12.60 14.56
CA SER A 37 1.07 12.13 15.87
C SER A 37 0.55 10.74 16.28
N LYS A 38 -0.69 10.38 15.93
CA LYS A 38 -1.26 9.06 16.21
C LYS A 38 -0.67 8.00 15.28
N VAL A 39 -0.45 8.36 14.01
CA VAL A 39 0.16 7.46 13.03
C VAL A 39 1.59 7.14 13.44
N THR A 40 2.40 8.16 13.72
CA THR A 40 3.80 7.98 14.08
C THR A 40 3.97 7.21 15.40
N GLY A 41 3.19 7.57 16.44
CA GLY A 41 3.18 6.82 17.70
C GLY A 41 2.75 5.36 17.53
N GLY A 42 1.72 5.09 16.72
CA GLY A 42 1.29 3.74 16.41
C GLY A 42 2.36 2.89 15.74
N TYR A 43 3.05 3.44 14.73
CA TYR A 43 4.11 2.71 14.04
C TYR A 43 5.41 2.57 14.86
N ARG A 44 5.65 3.44 15.85
CA ARG A 44 6.70 3.21 16.86
C ARG A 44 6.41 1.94 17.66
N LEU A 45 5.20 1.80 18.16
CA LEU A 45 4.77 0.61 18.90
C LEU A 45 4.79 -0.64 18.00
N ALA A 46 4.33 -0.51 16.75
CA ALA A 46 4.37 -1.61 15.79
C ALA A 46 5.81 -2.09 15.50
N GLY A 47 6.79 -1.18 15.44
CA GLY A 47 8.20 -1.56 15.32
C GLY A 47 8.68 -2.39 16.52
N VAL A 48 8.34 -1.96 17.74
CA VAL A 48 8.69 -2.72 18.96
C VAL A 48 8.02 -4.09 18.98
N GLU A 49 6.74 -4.18 18.61
CA GLU A 49 6.01 -5.44 18.49
C GLU A 49 6.66 -6.37 17.45
N LEU A 50 7.03 -5.82 16.28
CA LEU A 50 7.69 -6.56 15.22
C LEU A 50 8.98 -7.20 15.70
N LEU A 51 9.85 -6.49 16.42
CA LEU A 51 11.08 -7.08 16.97
C LEU A 51 10.80 -8.09 18.10
N GLY A 52 9.68 -7.95 18.81
CA GLY A 52 9.22 -8.96 19.76
C GLY A 52 8.81 -10.27 19.08
N GLN A 53 8.17 -10.19 17.90
CA GLN A 53 7.72 -11.34 17.12
C GLN A 53 8.84 -11.94 16.24
N LEU A 54 9.70 -11.09 15.70
CA LEU A 54 10.73 -11.40 14.70
C LEU A 54 12.06 -10.72 15.08
N SER A 55 12.67 -11.18 16.18
CA SER A 55 13.87 -10.58 16.77
C SER A 55 15.09 -10.55 15.85
N SER A 56 15.14 -11.46 14.87
CA SER A 56 16.21 -11.52 13.86
C SER A 56 16.01 -10.56 12.69
N THR A 57 15.00 -9.68 12.69
CA THR A 57 14.77 -8.74 11.57
C THR A 57 15.88 -7.71 11.46
N ASP A 58 16.61 -7.70 10.35
CA ASP A 58 17.67 -6.74 10.08
C ASP A 58 17.15 -5.46 9.44
N VAL A 59 16.20 -5.59 8.49
CA VAL A 59 15.67 -4.46 7.73
C VAL A 59 14.14 -4.56 7.62
N VAL A 60 13.47 -3.44 7.84
CA VAL A 60 12.04 -3.23 7.58
C VAL A 60 11.91 -2.28 6.41
N VAL A 61 11.20 -2.71 5.36
CA VAL A 61 10.95 -1.92 4.16
C VAL A 61 9.51 -1.40 4.17
N CYS A 62 9.32 -0.10 3.95
CA CYS A 62 8.00 0.52 3.90
C CYS A 62 7.88 1.57 2.79
N ALA A 63 6.66 1.80 2.31
CA ALA A 63 6.37 2.91 1.41
C ALA A 63 6.40 4.26 2.17
N VAL A 64 6.89 5.31 1.52
CA VAL A 64 6.94 6.68 2.05
C VAL A 64 5.99 7.57 1.26
N GLY A 65 4.75 7.65 1.77
CA GLY A 65 3.73 8.62 1.36
C GLY A 65 3.82 9.90 2.18
N SER A 66 2.94 10.06 3.16
CA SER A 66 2.95 11.21 4.10
C SER A 66 4.10 11.20 5.12
N GLY A 67 4.90 10.13 5.17
CA GLY A 67 6.06 9.99 6.06
C GLY A 67 5.77 9.42 7.45
N GLY A 68 4.52 9.42 7.92
CA GLY A 68 4.16 9.01 9.29
C GLY A 68 4.57 7.58 9.66
N THR A 69 4.39 6.62 8.75
CA THR A 69 4.79 5.23 8.95
C THR A 69 6.30 5.11 9.13
N MET A 70 7.08 5.69 8.21
CA MET A 70 8.54 5.62 8.28
C MET A 70 9.06 6.32 9.54
N ALA A 71 8.56 7.51 9.88
CA ALA A 71 8.96 8.22 11.10
C ALA A 71 8.70 7.39 12.36
N GLY A 72 7.51 6.78 12.47
CA GLY A 72 7.19 5.89 13.59
C GLY A 72 8.13 4.69 13.68
N LEU A 73 8.38 4.00 12.55
CA LEU A 73 9.30 2.87 12.50
C LEU A 73 10.73 3.27 12.86
N VAL A 74 11.22 4.41 12.35
CA VAL A 74 12.56 4.91 12.67
C VAL A 74 12.69 5.23 14.16
N ALA A 75 11.66 5.84 14.77
CA ALA A 75 11.63 6.09 16.22
C ALA A 75 11.60 4.79 17.07
N GLY A 76 11.06 3.70 16.53
CA GLY A 76 10.97 2.41 17.23
C GLY A 76 12.16 1.48 16.99
N LEU A 77 12.76 1.53 15.81
CA LEU A 77 13.75 0.54 15.31
C LEU A 77 15.13 1.14 15.04
N GLY A 78 15.22 2.47 14.94
CA GLY A 78 16.41 3.20 14.51
C GLY A 78 16.55 3.28 12.98
N VAL A 79 17.25 4.32 12.53
CA VAL A 79 17.49 4.64 11.11
C VAL A 79 18.09 3.47 10.33
N ASN A 80 19.01 2.74 10.96
CA ASN A 80 19.72 1.64 10.30
C ASN A 80 18.83 0.44 9.95
N ARG A 81 17.67 0.27 10.61
CA ARG A 81 16.78 -0.86 10.35
C ARG A 81 15.63 -0.53 9.40
N VAL A 82 15.44 0.73 9.00
CA VAL A 82 14.28 1.13 8.18
C VAL A 82 14.73 1.59 6.82
N LEU A 83 14.17 0.98 5.78
CA LEU A 83 14.29 1.42 4.39
C LEU A 83 12.95 1.97 3.91
N GLY A 84 12.92 3.26 3.60
CA GLY A 84 11.78 3.90 2.96
C GLY A 84 11.87 3.85 1.45
N VAL A 85 10.74 3.64 0.77
CA VAL A 85 10.64 3.78 -0.69
C VAL A 85 9.62 4.86 -1.03
N HIS A 86 10.09 5.94 -1.65
CA HIS A 86 9.27 7.11 -1.92
C HIS A 86 8.24 6.85 -3.01
N THR A 87 6.99 7.26 -2.75
CA THR A 87 5.87 7.10 -3.69
C THR A 87 5.58 8.36 -4.51
N GLY A 88 6.31 9.47 -4.28
CA GLY A 88 6.01 10.76 -4.92
C GLY A 88 4.94 11.60 -4.21
N ALA A 89 4.35 11.11 -3.11
CA ALA A 89 3.23 11.80 -2.43
C ALA A 89 3.61 13.14 -1.76
N VAL A 90 4.91 13.40 -1.60
CA VAL A 90 5.48 14.61 -0.99
C VAL A 90 6.68 15.05 -1.81
N ALA A 91 6.95 16.36 -1.86
CA ALA A 91 8.07 16.89 -2.64
C ALA A 91 9.44 16.50 -2.07
N ASP A 92 9.56 16.49 -0.73
CA ASP A 92 10.78 16.11 -0.04
C ASP A 92 10.44 15.11 1.09
N PRO A 93 10.64 13.80 0.88
CA PRO A 93 10.37 12.80 1.90
C PRO A 93 11.35 12.86 3.07
N ARG A 94 12.61 13.29 2.89
CA ARG A 94 13.59 13.38 3.99
C ARG A 94 13.20 14.48 4.95
N ALA A 95 12.94 15.69 4.44
CA ALA A 95 12.47 16.81 5.26
C ALA A 95 11.12 16.49 5.93
N THR A 96 10.22 15.82 5.21
CA THR A 96 8.91 15.42 5.76
C THR A 96 9.05 14.45 6.93
N VAL A 97 9.83 13.36 6.76
CA VAL A 97 10.04 12.35 7.80
C VAL A 97 10.86 12.93 8.96
N GLY A 98 11.89 13.72 8.68
CA GLY A 98 12.70 14.40 9.69
C GLY A 98 11.90 15.34 10.58
N ARG A 99 10.97 16.12 9.99
CA ARG A 99 10.05 16.96 10.76
C ARG A 99 9.15 16.13 11.69
N LEU A 100 8.59 15.02 11.20
CA LEU A 100 7.75 14.13 12.00
C LEU A 100 8.53 13.48 13.15
N LEU A 101 9.79 13.10 12.92
CA LEU A 101 10.70 12.60 13.97
C LEU A 101 10.98 13.68 15.03
N CYS A 102 11.25 14.92 14.60
CA CYS A 102 11.41 16.05 15.51
C CYS A 102 10.14 16.31 16.34
N GLU A 103 8.95 16.23 15.74
CA GLU A 103 7.66 16.35 16.43
C GLU A 103 7.44 15.20 17.45
N MET A 104 8.10 14.05 17.28
CA MET A 104 8.14 12.94 18.25
C MET A 104 9.20 13.10 19.34
N GLY A 105 10.06 14.13 19.27
CA GLY A 105 11.20 14.30 20.16
C GLY A 105 12.41 13.42 19.82
N GLU A 106 12.49 12.90 18.61
CA GLU A 106 13.63 12.11 18.12
C GLU A 106 14.64 13.03 17.40
N GLU A 107 15.90 13.00 17.83
CA GLU A 107 16.99 13.74 17.20
C GLU A 107 17.65 12.86 16.13
N VAL A 108 17.19 12.98 14.89
CA VAL A 108 17.71 12.24 13.73
C VAL A 108 18.07 13.23 12.63
N ASP A 109 19.29 13.10 12.09
CA ASP A 109 19.69 13.81 10.88
C ASP A 109 18.86 13.32 9.68
N PRO A 110 18.06 14.17 9.01
CA PRO A 110 17.26 13.77 7.85
C PRO A 110 18.08 13.15 6.72
N GLU A 111 19.36 13.50 6.57
CA GLU A 111 20.24 12.93 5.55
C GLU A 111 20.67 11.50 5.86
N SER A 112 20.62 11.10 7.14
CA SER A 112 20.87 9.71 7.53
C SER A 112 19.72 8.76 7.14
N LEU A 113 18.54 9.29 6.83
CA LEU A 113 17.37 8.49 6.47
C LEU A 113 17.60 7.73 5.16
N ARG A 114 17.44 6.41 5.23
CA ARG A 114 17.54 5.50 4.08
C ARG A 114 16.25 5.56 3.28
N ILE A 115 16.20 6.43 2.26
CA ILE A 115 15.03 6.59 1.38
C ILE A 115 15.43 6.42 -0.09
N ARG A 116 14.79 5.46 -0.76
CA ARG A 116 14.85 5.26 -2.20
C ARG A 116 13.91 6.22 -2.93
N MET A 117 14.44 6.91 -3.93
CA MET A 117 13.76 7.97 -4.69
C MET A 117 13.47 7.59 -6.15
N ASP A 118 14.03 6.46 -6.59
CA ASP A 118 14.06 5.98 -7.97
C ASP A 118 12.82 5.18 -8.37
N GLN A 119 11.89 4.94 -7.43
CA GLN A 119 10.63 4.22 -7.67
C GLN A 119 9.43 5.16 -7.88
N VAL A 120 9.68 6.47 -8.06
CA VAL A 120 8.63 7.49 -8.18
C VAL A 120 7.97 7.47 -9.57
N GLY A 121 8.76 7.25 -10.63
CA GLY A 121 8.29 7.30 -12.02
C GLY A 121 7.64 8.63 -12.37
N ASP A 122 6.48 8.57 -13.03
CA ASP A 122 5.72 9.74 -13.49
C ASP A 122 5.02 10.52 -12.36
N GLY A 123 5.27 10.13 -11.10
CA GLY A 123 4.75 10.82 -9.91
C GLY A 123 3.86 9.92 -9.05
N TYR A 124 3.21 10.53 -8.06
CA TYR A 124 2.29 9.86 -7.16
C TYR A 124 1.11 9.23 -7.92
N GLU A 125 0.63 8.08 -7.45
CA GLU A 125 -0.44 7.28 -8.07
C GLU A 125 -0.15 6.72 -9.48
N SER A 126 1.02 6.96 -10.06
CA SER A 126 1.41 6.27 -11.30
C SER A 126 1.77 4.78 -11.04
N LEU A 127 1.40 3.89 -11.96
CA LEU A 127 1.90 2.51 -11.96
C LEU A 127 3.20 2.47 -12.76
N THR A 128 4.33 2.44 -12.06
CA THR A 128 5.65 2.31 -12.71
C THR A 128 5.86 0.88 -13.24
N GLY A 129 6.71 0.71 -14.24
CA GLY A 129 7.07 -0.62 -14.73
C GLY A 129 7.70 -1.52 -13.65
N SER A 130 8.45 -0.92 -12.71
CA SER A 130 9.02 -1.64 -11.56
C SER A 130 7.94 -2.05 -10.55
N ALA A 131 6.97 -1.18 -10.24
CA ALA A 131 5.84 -1.51 -9.38
C ALA A 131 4.95 -2.59 -10.02
N HIS A 132 4.75 -2.55 -11.34
CA HIS A 132 4.06 -3.60 -12.06
C HIS A 132 4.79 -4.95 -11.94
N SER A 133 6.09 -4.97 -12.23
CA SER A 133 6.91 -6.19 -12.09
C SER A 133 6.89 -6.73 -10.66
N ALA A 134 6.88 -5.83 -9.67
CA ALA A 134 6.75 -6.15 -8.26
C ALA A 134 5.41 -6.82 -7.92
N LEU A 135 4.28 -6.34 -8.47
CA LEU A 135 2.96 -6.98 -8.30
C LEU A 135 2.99 -8.44 -8.77
N ILE A 136 3.49 -8.67 -9.99
CA ILE A 136 3.56 -10.01 -10.59
C ILE A 136 4.49 -10.91 -9.78
N THR A 137 5.68 -10.41 -9.44
CA THR A 137 6.68 -11.17 -8.67
C THR A 137 6.15 -11.56 -7.29
N ALA A 138 5.50 -10.65 -6.56
CA ALA A 138 4.97 -10.93 -5.23
C ALA A 138 3.88 -12.02 -5.24
N VAL A 139 3.01 -11.99 -6.26
CA VAL A 139 1.98 -13.01 -6.45
C VAL A 139 2.61 -14.36 -6.85
N GLN A 140 3.52 -14.38 -7.81
CA GLN A 140 4.13 -15.62 -8.31
C GLN A 140 5.02 -16.29 -7.25
N ALA A 141 5.76 -15.50 -6.46
CA ALA A 141 6.70 -16.04 -5.48
C ALA A 141 6.04 -16.44 -4.16
N GLY A 142 5.01 -15.69 -3.71
CA GLY A 142 4.47 -15.84 -2.36
C GLY A 142 2.95 -15.79 -2.25
N GLY A 143 2.22 -15.64 -3.36
CA GLY A 143 0.77 -15.45 -3.34
C GLY A 143 0.33 -14.16 -2.66
N ILE A 144 1.22 -13.15 -2.59
CA ILE A 144 0.95 -11.88 -1.92
C ILE A 144 0.47 -10.87 -2.96
N ILE A 145 -0.70 -10.28 -2.70
CA ILE A 145 -1.25 -9.21 -3.54
C ILE A 145 -0.87 -7.87 -2.91
N LEU A 146 -0.19 -7.04 -3.68
CA LEU A 146 0.21 -5.69 -3.29
C LEU A 146 -0.70 -4.65 -3.95
N ASP A 147 -0.72 -3.44 -3.40
CA ASP A 147 -1.35 -2.29 -4.04
C ASP A 147 -0.35 -1.58 -4.97
N PRO A 148 -0.84 -1.02 -6.10
CA PRO A 148 0.01 -0.44 -7.13
C PRO A 148 0.72 0.87 -6.73
N VAL A 149 0.22 1.59 -5.72
CA VAL A 149 0.68 2.94 -5.39
C VAL A 149 1.73 2.94 -4.27
N TYR A 150 1.61 2.04 -3.29
CA TYR A 150 2.43 2.02 -2.09
C TYR A 150 3.24 0.73 -1.96
N THR A 151 2.59 -0.39 -1.69
CA THR A 151 3.28 -1.63 -1.29
C THR A 151 4.01 -2.29 -2.47
N ALA A 152 3.50 -2.17 -3.70
CA ALA A 152 4.25 -2.59 -4.89
C ALA A 152 5.52 -1.77 -5.09
N ARG A 153 5.51 -0.46 -4.80
CA ARG A 153 6.72 0.39 -4.86
C ARG A 153 7.71 0.02 -3.77
N ALA A 154 7.22 -0.22 -2.55
CA ALA A 154 8.07 -0.70 -1.46
C ALA A 154 8.76 -2.02 -1.84
N PHE A 155 8.02 -2.94 -2.46
CA PHE A 155 8.59 -4.20 -2.94
C PHE A 155 9.55 -4.02 -4.12
N ALA A 156 9.25 -3.11 -5.05
CA ALA A 156 10.17 -2.75 -6.15
C ALA A 156 11.49 -2.13 -5.64
N GLY A 157 11.43 -1.31 -4.59
CA GLY A 157 12.64 -0.81 -3.95
C GLY A 157 13.44 -1.93 -3.29
N LEU A 158 12.76 -2.86 -2.60
CA LEU A 158 13.41 -4.05 -2.03
C LEU A 158 14.09 -4.91 -3.10
N THR A 159 13.43 -5.21 -4.21
CA THR A 159 14.04 -6.00 -5.28
C THR A 159 15.24 -5.29 -5.90
N SER A 160 15.21 -3.96 -5.96
CA SER A 160 16.35 -3.16 -6.43
C SER A 160 17.54 -3.20 -5.46
N GLU A 161 17.31 -3.14 -4.14
CA GLU A 161 18.38 -3.33 -3.14
C GLU A 161 19.06 -4.71 -3.23
N VAL A 162 18.28 -5.74 -3.53
CA VAL A 162 18.80 -7.09 -3.76
C VAL A 162 19.63 -7.12 -5.05
N ALA A 163 19.12 -6.55 -6.14
CA ALA A 163 19.80 -6.53 -7.43
C ALA A 163 21.13 -5.73 -7.39
N GLU A 164 21.17 -4.67 -6.59
CA GLU A 164 22.35 -3.81 -6.39
C GLU A 164 23.36 -4.42 -5.40
N GLY A 165 23.00 -5.51 -4.69
CA GLY A 165 23.88 -6.17 -3.73
C GLY A 165 24.01 -5.44 -2.38
N ASN A 166 23.11 -4.49 -2.10
CA ASN A 166 23.08 -3.74 -0.83
C ASN A 166 22.57 -4.60 0.34
N LEU A 167 21.83 -5.68 0.04
CA LEU A 167 21.39 -6.68 0.99
C LEU A 167 22.26 -7.93 0.87
N ARG A 168 22.90 -8.32 1.97
CA ARG A 168 23.78 -9.48 1.99
C ARG A 168 22.96 -10.78 2.01
N PRO A 169 23.47 -11.88 1.47
CA PRO A 169 22.87 -13.19 1.69
C PRO A 169 22.69 -13.46 3.19
N GLY A 170 21.48 -13.89 3.58
CA GLY A 170 21.13 -14.12 4.98
C GLY A 170 20.56 -12.92 5.73
N THR A 171 20.48 -11.73 5.11
CA THR A 171 19.78 -10.58 5.71
C THR A 171 18.28 -10.89 5.83
N SER A 172 17.75 -10.77 7.05
CA SER A 172 16.33 -10.94 7.35
C SER A 172 15.57 -9.64 7.08
N VAL A 173 14.64 -9.67 6.13
CA VAL A 173 13.89 -8.49 5.70
C VAL A 173 12.40 -8.66 5.93
N VAL A 174 11.76 -7.65 6.52
CA VAL A 174 10.31 -7.54 6.62
C VAL A 174 9.81 -6.48 5.64
N LEU A 175 8.98 -6.87 4.69
CA LEU A 175 8.18 -5.93 3.89
C LEU A 175 6.92 -5.56 4.66
N LEU A 176 6.74 -4.27 4.96
CA LEU A 176 5.53 -3.79 5.62
C LEU A 176 4.41 -3.56 4.60
N ALA A 177 3.61 -4.61 4.36
CA ALA A 177 2.42 -4.57 3.50
C ALA A 177 1.19 -4.04 4.27
N ASN A 178 1.18 -2.75 4.59
CA ASN A 178 0.19 -2.13 5.50
C ASN A 178 -1.16 -1.75 4.87
N GLY A 179 -1.53 -2.35 3.72
CA GLY A 179 -2.86 -2.20 3.12
C GLY A 179 -2.83 -1.71 1.68
N GLY A 180 -3.80 -0.87 1.32
CA GLY A 180 -3.95 -0.31 -0.03
C GLY A 180 -4.64 -1.22 -1.05
N LEU A 181 -4.86 -2.51 -0.72
CA LEU A 181 -5.41 -3.52 -1.62
C LEU A 181 -6.71 -3.09 -2.36
N PRO A 182 -7.70 -2.43 -1.73
CA PRO A 182 -8.87 -1.94 -2.47
C PRO A 182 -8.53 -1.02 -3.65
N GLY A 183 -7.41 -0.28 -3.57
CA GLY A 183 -6.89 0.57 -4.62
C GLY A 183 -6.49 -0.19 -5.89
N LEU A 184 -6.12 -1.47 -5.78
CA LEU A 184 -5.80 -2.32 -6.93
C LEU A 184 -6.97 -2.38 -7.93
N PHE A 185 -8.20 -2.49 -7.44
CA PHE A 185 -9.39 -2.63 -8.27
C PHE A 185 -9.83 -1.33 -8.94
N GLY A 186 -9.38 -0.17 -8.43
CA GLY A 186 -9.73 1.15 -8.96
C GLY A 186 -8.62 1.81 -9.76
N HIS A 187 -7.44 1.20 -9.85
CA HIS A 187 -6.28 1.81 -10.47
C HIS A 187 -6.30 1.65 -12.00
N GLU A 188 -6.39 2.76 -12.74
CA GLU A 188 -6.52 2.74 -14.21
C GLU A 188 -5.40 1.94 -14.88
N GLY A 189 -4.14 2.16 -14.49
CA GLY A 189 -2.99 1.44 -15.06
C GLY A 189 -3.01 -0.08 -14.84
N VAL A 190 -3.72 -0.56 -13.82
CA VAL A 190 -3.91 -2.00 -13.55
C VAL A 190 -5.07 -2.54 -14.39
N GLN A 191 -6.16 -1.78 -14.50
CA GLN A 191 -7.33 -2.16 -15.29
C GLN A 191 -7.07 -2.18 -16.80
N SER A 192 -6.24 -1.27 -17.31
CA SER A 192 -5.89 -1.19 -18.72
C SER A 192 -4.79 -2.17 -19.12
N TRP A 193 -4.25 -2.95 -18.19
CA TRP A 193 -3.13 -3.84 -18.43
C TRP A 193 -3.55 -5.14 -19.14
N ASP A 194 -2.69 -5.61 -20.04
CA ASP A 194 -2.85 -6.91 -20.69
C ASP A 194 -2.30 -8.03 -19.80
N TRP A 195 -3.21 -8.70 -19.09
CA TRP A 195 -2.90 -9.82 -18.19
C TRP A 195 -2.56 -11.13 -18.88
N THR A 196 -2.49 -11.15 -20.22
CA THR A 196 -2.17 -12.35 -21.00
C THR A 196 -0.69 -12.48 -21.37
N GLN A 197 0.12 -11.48 -21.01
CA GLN A 197 1.59 -11.47 -21.11
C GLN A 197 2.21 -12.04 -19.83
#